data_AF-A0A645GDD9-F1
#
_entry.id   AF-A0A645GDD9-F1
#
_cell.length_a   1.000
_cell.length_b   1.000
_cell.length_c   1.000
_cell.angle_alpha   90.00
_cell.angle_beta   90.00
_cell.angle_gamma   90.00
#
_symmetry.space_group_name_H-M   'P 1'
#
loop_
_entity.id
_entity.type
_entity.pdbx_description
1 polymer ?
#
loop_
_entity_poly.entity_id
_entity_poly.type
_entity_poly.pdbx_seq_one_letter_code
_entity_poly.pdbx_strand_id
1 'polypeptide(L)' 'MDDKTAVSVTGYRVEANGDMGGQTDFENNHRGVHYGISHSLKEDTMLEFVFKDEKELGSSMKNKTYEATVSYTF' A
#
# COMPACT_ATOMS: atom_id res chain seq x y z
N MET A 1 -13.76 15.68 -10.79
CA MET A 1 -12.72 15.26 -9.83
C MET A 1 -11.46 15.98 -10.25
N ASP A 2 -10.71 16.56 -9.32
CA ASP A 2 -9.44 17.22 -9.60
C ASP A 2 -8.46 16.14 -10.10
N ASP A 3 -8.04 16.20 -11.37
CA ASP A 3 -7.20 15.18 -12.03
C ASP A 3 -5.83 14.96 -11.35
N LYS A 4 -5.53 15.76 -10.32
CA LYS A 4 -4.26 15.76 -9.60
C LYS A 4 -4.29 14.93 -8.33
N THR A 5 -5.45 14.48 -7.86
CA THR A 5 -5.56 13.68 -6.63
C THR A 5 -6.17 12.33 -6.92
N ALA A 6 -5.42 11.26 -6.67
CA ALA A 6 -5.90 9.89 -6.72
C ALA A 6 -5.98 9.32 -5.31
N VAL A 7 -7.04 8.55 -5.06
CA VAL A 7 -7.24 7.82 -3.80
C VAL A 7 -7.46 6.36 -4.15
N SER A 8 -6.73 5.47 -3.49
CA SER A 8 -6.84 4.03 -3.65
C SER A 8 -7.12 3.36 -2.32
N VAL A 9 -7.99 2.35 -2.34
CA VAL A 9 -8.22 1.47 -1.20
C VAL A 9 -8.19 0.05 -1.73
N THR A 10 -7.21 -0.72 -1.25
CA THR A 10 -7.00 -2.09 -1.69
C THR A 10 -7.03 -3.00 -0.48
N GLY A 11 -8.07 -3.82 -0.38
CA GLY A 11 -8.13 -4.91 0.57
C GLY A 11 -7.51 -6.17 -0.04
N TYR A 12 -6.62 -6.84 0.68
CA TYR A 12 -6.03 -8.09 0.23
C TYR A 12 -6.02 -9.10 1.37
N ARG A 13 -6.01 -10.36 0.96
CA ARG A 13 -5.84 -11.52 1.83
C ARG A 13 -5.01 -12.52 1.03
N VAL A 14 -3.80 -12.75 1.47
CA VAL A 14 -2.91 -13.76 0.88
C VAL A 14 -2.86 -14.93 1.84
N GLU A 15 -3.35 -16.08 1.37
CA GLU A 15 -3.30 -17.33 2.13
C GLU A 15 -1.97 -18.04 1.89
N ALA A 16 -1.57 -18.92 2.82
CA ALA A 16 -0.29 -19.66 2.85
C ALA A 16 0.17 -20.23 1.48
N ASN A 17 -0.78 -20.63 0.61
CA ASN A 17 -0.54 -21.25 -0.70
C ASN A 17 -0.79 -20.32 -1.89
N GLY A 18 -1.09 -19.03 -1.66
CA GLY A 18 -1.27 -17.99 -2.68
C GLY A 18 0.00 -17.18 -2.94
N ASP A 19 1.15 -17.72 -2.53
CA ASP A 19 2.46 -17.09 -2.61
C ASP A 19 2.83 -16.71 -4.05
N MET A 20 2.99 -15.41 -4.32
CA MET A 20 3.51 -14.88 -5.59
C MET A 20 5.05 -14.86 -5.61
N GLY A 21 5.69 -15.84 -4.96
CA GLY A 21 7.14 -16.03 -5.02
C GLY A 21 7.94 -15.14 -4.06
N GLY A 22 7.40 -14.84 -2.88
CA GLY A 22 8.12 -14.10 -1.84
C GLY A 22 8.30 -12.60 -2.12
N GLN A 23 7.44 -11.99 -2.94
CA GLN A 23 7.42 -10.54 -3.10
C GLN A 23 7.02 -9.85 -1.79
N THR A 24 7.79 -8.84 -1.39
CA THR A 24 7.64 -8.09 -0.14
C THR A 24 6.36 -7.25 -0.04
N ASP A 25 5.65 -7.03 -1.14
CA ASP A 25 4.41 -6.23 -1.13
C ASP A 25 3.22 -6.98 -0.54
N PHE A 26 3.26 -8.31 -0.52
CA PHE A 26 2.22 -9.15 0.07
C PHE A 26 2.85 -10.33 0.83
N GLU A 27 3.12 -10.12 2.12
CA GLU A 27 3.66 -11.18 2.95
C GLU A 27 2.71 -12.38 3.02
N ASN A 28 3.28 -13.57 2.92
CA ASN A 28 2.50 -14.80 2.95
C ASN A 28 1.71 -14.90 4.25
N ASN A 29 0.49 -15.41 4.19
CA ASN A 29 -0.38 -15.60 5.34
C ASN A 29 -0.74 -14.28 6.05
N HIS A 30 -0.86 -13.18 5.31
CA HIS A 30 -1.31 -11.89 5.82
C HIS A 30 -2.61 -11.43 5.15
N ARG A 31 -3.42 -10.70 5.90
CA ARG A 31 -4.54 -9.93 5.37
C ARG A 31 -4.42 -8.49 5.79
N GLY A 32 -4.79 -7.56 4.93
CA GLY A 32 -4.67 -6.16 5.25
C GLY A 32 -5.50 -5.27 4.36
N VAL A 33 -5.44 -3.99 4.69
CA VAL A 33 -5.98 -2.93 3.84
C VAL A 33 -4.88 -1.92 3.61
N HIS A 34 -4.64 -1.59 2.35
CA HIS A 34 -3.80 -0.49 1.91
C HIS A 34 -4.68 0.70 1.55
N TYR A 35 -4.40 1.84 2.16
CA TYR A 35 -5.02 3.11 1.85
C TYR A 35 -3.94 4.00 1.22
N GLY A 36 -4.12 4.35 -0.05
CA GLY A 36 -3.23 5.24 -0.78
C GLY A 36 -3.91 6.55 -1.08
N ILE A 37 -3.18 7.65 -0.92
CA ILE A 37 -3.52 8.94 -1.50
C ILE A 37 -2.30 9.46 -2.24
N SER A 38 -2.47 9.80 -3.51
CA SER A 38 -1.45 10.44 -4.32
C SER A 38 -1.95 11.79 -4.80
N HIS A 39 -1.05 12.77 -4.79
CA HIS A 39 -1.32 14.13 -5.19
C HIS A 39 -0.18 14.69 -6.04
N SER A 40 -0.50 15.09 -7.27
CA SER A 40 0.41 15.80 -8.16
C SER A 40 0.47 17.27 -7.76
N LEU A 41 1.58 17.66 -7.12
CA LEU A 41 1.86 19.07 -6.77
C LEU A 41 2.10 19.90 -8.04
N LYS A 42 2.82 19.30 -9.00
CA LYS A 42 3.19 19.85 -10.30
C LYS A 42 3.23 18.71 -11.32
N GLU A 43 3.39 19.01 -12.60
CA GLU A 43 3.54 17.99 -13.65
C GLU A 43 4.77 17.09 -13.44
N ASP A 44 5.81 17.61 -12.81
CA ASP A 44 7.08 16.94 -12.53
C ASP A 44 7.19 16.37 -11.11
N THR A 45 6.24 16.67 -10.23
CA THR A 45 6.33 16.37 -8.79
C THR A 45 5.05 15.75 -8.25
N MET A 46 5.16 14.55 -7.69
CA MET A 46 4.06 13.84 -7.05
C MET A 46 4.40 13.48 -5.61
N LEU A 47 3.42 13.63 -4.72
CA LEU A 47 3.44 13.09 -3.37
C LEU A 47 2.52 11.89 -3.29
N GLU A 48 2.99 10.80 -2.71
CA GLU A 48 2.16 9.64 -2.39
C GLU A 48 2.28 9.33 -0.91
N PHE A 49 1.15 9.04 -0.29
CA PHE A 49 1.07 8.57 1.08
C PHE A 49 0.30 7.27 1.11
N VAL A 50 0.91 6.23 1.65
CA VAL A 50 0.33 4.90 1.78
C VAL A 50 0.29 4.51 3.26
N PHE A 51 -0.89 4.11 3.71
CA PHE A 51 -1.10 3.51 5.02
C PHE A 51 -1.51 2.06 4.86
N LYS A 52 -0.77 1.15 5.49
CA LYS A 52 -1.02 -0.29 5.45
C LYS A 52 -1.38 -0.74 6.86
N ASP A 53 -2.55 -1.36 7.02
CA ASP A 53 -2.96 -2.04 8.26
C ASP A 53 -3.08 -3.53 7.97
N GLU A 54 -2.13 -4.30 8.49
CA GLU A 54 -1.94 -5.70 8.16
C GLU A 54 -2.05 -6.56 9.42
N LYS A 55 -2.59 -7.76 9.23
CA LYS A 55 -2.68 -8.77 10.27
C LYS A 55 -2.26 -10.11 9.69
N GLU A 56 -1.37 -10.78 10.40
CA GLU A 56 -1.02 -12.17 10.12
C GLU A 56 -2.23 -13.09 10.40
N LEU A 57 -2.50 -14.01 9.49
CA LEU A 57 -3.54 -15.01 9.58
C LEU A 57 -3.07 -16.14 10.51
N GLY A 58 -3.77 -16.35 11.62
CA GLY A 58 -3.41 -17.39 12.61
C GLY A 58 -2.51 -16.92 13.75
N SER A 59 -2.00 -15.68 13.68
CA SER A 59 -1.32 -15.00 14.78
C SER A 59 -2.10 -13.77 15.22
N SER A 60 -1.79 -13.25 16.42
CA SER A 60 -2.37 -11.98 16.91
C SER A 60 -1.53 -10.76 16.54
N MET A 61 -0.43 -10.96 15.80
CA MET A 61 0.44 -9.88 15.34
C MET A 61 -0.29 -8.99 14.32
N LYS A 62 -0.21 -7.69 14.58
CA LYS A 62 -0.77 -6.62 13.74
C LYS A 62 0.36 -5.66 13.41
N ASN A 63 0.55 -5.41 12.13
CA ASN A 63 1.56 -4.49 11.65
C ASN A 63 0.88 -3.29 11.02
N LYS A 64 1.38 -2.11 11.35
CA LYS A 64 0.92 -0.84 10.77
C LYS A 64 2.11 -0.16 10.14
N THR A 65 2.02 0.09 8.84
CA THR A 65 3.08 0.70 8.07
C THR A 65 2.58 2.01 7.48
N TYR A 66 3.41 3.05 7.58
CA TYR A 66 3.15 4.36 7.00
C TYR A 66 4.30 4.67 6.05
N GLU A 67 3.97 4.91 4.79
CA GLU A 67 4.92 5.21 3.73
C GLU A 67 4.56 6.57 3.13
N ALA A 68 5.57 7.42 2.99
CA ALA A 68 5.45 8.70 2.32
C ALA A 68 6.52 8.76 1.24
N THR A 69 6.09 8.91 0.00
CA THR A 69 6.95 8.90 -1.18
C THR A 69 6.86 10.24 -1.88
N VAL A 70 8.02 10.79 -2.25
CA VAL A 70 8.13 11.99 -3.09
C VAL A 70 8.77 11.57 -4.41
N SER A 71 8.04 11.73 -5.51
CA SER A 71 8.53 11.41 -6.85
C SER A 71 8.76 12.69 -7.64
N TYR A 72 9.95 12.80 -8.23
CA TYR A 72 10.35 13.91 -9.09
C TYR A 72 10.83 13.37 -10.43
N THR A 73 10.33 13.91 -11.54
CA THR A 73 10.69 13.50 -12.90
C THR A 73 11.33 14.69 -13.63
N PHE A 74 12.47 14.45 -14.29
CA PHE A 74 13.29 15.47 -14.97
C PHE A 74 13.25 15.33 -16.50
#